data_AF-A0A6S7B927-F1
#
_entry.id   AF-A0A6S7B927-F1
#
_cell.length_a   1.000
_cell.length_b   1.000
_cell.length_c   1.000
_cell.angle_alpha   90.00
_cell.angle_beta   90.00
_cell.angle_gamma   90.00
#
_symmetry.space_group_name_H-M   'P 1'
#
loop_
_entity.id
_entity.type
_entity.pdbx_description
1 polymer ?
#
loop_
_entity_poly.entity_id
_entity_poly.type
_entity_poly.pdbx_seq_one_letter_code
_entity_poly.pdbx_strand_id
1 'polypeptide(L)' 'MEGDLQRLQVDVPKETVRQVRVLGANLGMSAANVLRQAVAEFLAKHAAAVGEAKA' A
#
# COMPACT_ATOMS: atom_id res chain seq x y z
N MET A 1 11.61 -18.87 3.97
CA MET A 1 10.57 -18.39 4.89
C MET A 1 9.49 -17.74 4.05
N GLU A 2 8.46 -18.51 3.67
CA GLU A 2 7.26 -17.91 3.09
C GLU A 2 6.61 -17.10 4.21
N GLY A 3 6.70 -15.78 4.11
CA GLY A 3 6.07 -14.89 5.10
C GLY A 3 4.57 -15.14 5.09
N ASP A 4 4.01 -15.37 6.27
CA ASP A 4 2.58 -15.53 6.49
C ASP A 4 1.85 -14.34 5.84
N LEU A 5 1.16 -14.59 4.72
CA LEU A 5 0.45 -13.56 3.99
C LEU A 5 -0.81 -13.20 4.78
N GLN A 6 -0.66 -12.34 5.79
CA GLN A 6 -1.77 -11.77 6.52
C GLN A 6 -2.67 -11.00 5.55
N ARG A 7 -3.91 -11.49 5.40
CA ARG A 7 -4.94 -10.80 4.64
C ARG A 7 -5.52 -9.70 5.50
N LEU A 8 -5.39 -8.46 5.04
CA LEU A 8 -6.04 -7.30 5.63
C LEU A 8 -7.28 -6.96 4.78
N GLN A 9 -8.44 -6.88 5.41
CA GLN A 9 -9.62 -6.24 4.83
C GLN A 9 -9.68 -4.79 5.27
N VAL A 10 -9.86 -3.88 4.32
CA VAL A 10 -10.02 -2.45 4.55
C VAL A 10 -11.19 -1.94 3.75
N ASP A 11 -12.00 -1.10 4.37
CA ASP A 11 -12.99 -0.30 3.67
C ASP A 11 -12.31 0.94 3.10
N VAL A 12 -12.40 1.08 1.78
CA VAL A 12 -11.84 2.20 1.03
C VAL A 12 -12.87 2.71 0.02
N PRO A 13 -12.85 4.02 -0.29
CA PRO A 13 -13.77 4.60 -1.26
C PRO A 13 -13.69 3.90 -2.62
N LYS A 14 -14.84 3.70 -3.28
CA LYS A 14 -14.93 3.04 -4.59
C LYS A 14 -14.05 3.72 -5.65
N GLU A 15 -13.95 5.05 -5.61
CA GLU A 15 -13.11 5.81 -6.52
C GLU A 15 -11.62 5.49 -6.32
N THR A 16 -11.15 5.38 -5.08
CA THR A 16 -9.77 5.00 -4.76
C THR A 16 -9.45 3.62 -5.33
N VAL A 17 -10.36 2.65 -5.18
CA VAL A 17 -10.20 1.31 -5.77
C VAL A 17 -10.10 1.38 -7.29
N ARG A 18 -10.92 2.23 -7.92
CA ARG A 18 -10.91 2.45 -9.38
C ARG A 18 -9.56 3.01 -9.83
N GLN A 19 -9.06 4.04 -9.17
CA GLN A 19 -7.78 4.67 -9.46
C GLN A 19 -6.61 3.68 -9.34
N VAL A 20 -6.59 2.87 -8.27
CA VAL A 20 -5.56 1.84 -8.07
C VAL A 20 -5.57 0.80 -9.19
N ARG A 21 -6.76 0.39 -9.66
CA ARG A 21 -6.88 -0.57 -10.77
C ARG A 21 -6.40 0.01 -12.09
N VAL A 22 -6.77 1.26 -12.40
CA VAL A 22 -6.29 1.96 -13.60
C VAL A 22 -4.77 2.11 -13.57
N LEU A 23 -4.22 2.50 -12.42
CA LEU A 23 -2.77 2.62 -12.24
C LEU A 23 -2.08 1.27 -12.43
N GLY A 24 -2.63 0.20 -11.83
CA GLY A 24 -2.12 -1.16 -12.02
C GLY A 24 -2.12 -1.60 -13.48
N ALA A 25 -3.21 -1.33 -14.22
CA ALA A 25 -3.28 -1.64 -15.64
C ALA A 25 -2.20 -0.89 -16.45
N ASN A 26 -2.00 0.40 -16.18
CA ASN A 26 -0.98 1.21 -16.86
C ASN A 26 0.45 0.76 -16.55
N LEU A 27 0.70 0.23 -15.36
CA LEU A 27 2.01 -0.23 -14.91
C LEU A 27 2.26 -1.73 -15.19
N GLY A 28 1.28 -2.45 -15.74
CA GLY A 28 1.37 -3.91 -15.91
C GLY A 28 1.42 -4.67 -14.57
N MET A 29 0.81 -4.12 -13.52
CA MET A 29 0.84 -4.63 -12.15
C MET A 29 -0.55 -4.98 -11.62
N SER A 30 -0.60 -5.93 -10.68
CA SER A 30 -1.83 -6.19 -9.93
C SER A 30 -2.12 -5.06 -8.94
N ALA A 31 -3.40 -4.79 -8.67
CA ALA A 31 -3.82 -3.80 -7.67
C ALA A 31 -3.18 -4.05 -6.29
N ALA A 32 -2.98 -5.32 -5.90
CA ALA A 32 -2.32 -5.68 -4.66
C ALA A 32 -0.83 -5.27 -4.62
N ASN A 33 -0.12 -5.36 -5.75
CA ASN A 33 1.28 -4.92 -5.83
C ASN A 33 1.39 -3.40 -5.81
N VAL A 34 0.48 -2.70 -6.50
CA VAL A 34 0.38 -1.24 -6.43
C VAL A 34 0.17 -0.77 -4.99
N LEU A 35 -0.77 -1.40 -4.26
CA LEU A 35 -1.02 -1.08 -2.86
C LEU A 35 0.19 -1.37 -1.98
N ARG A 36 0.87 -2.51 -2.17
CA ARG A 36 2.10 -2.83 -1.42
C ARG A 36 3.19 -1.79 -1.61
N GLN A 37 3.43 -1.34 -2.84
CA GLN A 37 4.42 -0.31 -3.11
C GLN A 37 4.00 1.05 -2.54
N ALA A 38 2.73 1.45 -2.70
CA ALA A 38 2.24 2.71 -2.17
C ALA A 38 2.35 2.78 -0.64
N VAL A 39 2.01 1.69 0.07
CA VAL A 39 2.15 1.60 1.53
C VAL A 39 3.63 1.62 1.93
N ALA A 40 4.49 0.87 1.25
CA ALA A 40 5.92 0.86 1.54
C ALA A 40 6.56 2.24 1.36
N GLU A 41 6.20 2.95 0.28
CA GLU A 41 6.68 4.31 0.02
C GLU A 41 6.15 5.31 1.05
N PHE A 42 4.86 5.22 1.41
CA PHE A 42 4.28 6.03 2.47
C PHE A 42 5.01 5.80 3.80
N LEU A 43 5.20 4.55 4.19
CA LEU A 43 5.95 4.22 5.40
C LEU A 43 7.40 4.71 5.33
N ALA A 44 8.10 4.56 4.20
CA ALA A 44 9.47 5.05 4.06
C ALA A 44 9.54 6.59 4.20
N LYS A 45 8.58 7.32 3.62
CA LYS A 45 8.50 8.78 3.71
C LYS A 45 8.13 9.25 5.13
N HIS A 46 7.30 8.49 5.84
CA HIS A 46 6.78 8.86 7.15
C HIS A 46 7.43 8.12 8.33
N ALA A 47 8.37 7.20 8.09
CA ALA A 47 9.12 6.50 9.13
C ALA A 47 9.97 7.47 9.98
N ALA A 48 10.39 8.60 9.39
CA ALA A 48 10.99 9.70 10.14
C ALA A 48 10.03 10.24 11.23
N ALA A 49 8.72 10.30 10.96
CA ALA A 49 7.71 10.81 11.89
C ALA A 49 7.29 9.79 12.98
N VAL A 50 7.48 8.48 12.75
CA VAL A 50 7.13 7.44 13.74
C VAL A 50 8.30 7.16 14.69
N GLY A 51 9.54 7.38 14.27
CA GLY A 51 10.73 7.31 15.13
C GLY A 51 10.75 8.39 16.22
N GLU A 52 10.25 9.60 15.91
CA GLU A 52 10.16 10.71 16.88
C GLU A 52 8.99 10.56 17.87
N ALA A 53 7.93 9.82 17.52
CA ALA A 53 6.80 9.58 18.42
C ALA A 53 7.13 8.58 19.56
N LYS A 54 8.33 7.98 19.56
CA LYS A 54 8.80 7.01 20.56
C LYS A 54 10.11 7.41 21.26
N ALA A 55 10.63 8.62 21.05
CA ALA A 55 11.82 9.13 21.74
C ALA A 55 11.45 10.03 22.94
#